data_AF-A0A7S2G1V2-F1
#
_entry.id   AF-A0A7S2G1V2-F1
#
_cell.length_a   1.000
_cell.length_b   1.000
_cell.length_c   1.000
_cell.angle_alpha   90.00
_cell.angle_beta   90.00
_cell.angle_gamma   90.00
#
_symmetry.space_group_name_H-M   'P 1'
#
loop_
_entity.id
_entity.type
_entity.pdbx_description
1 polymer ?
#
loop_
_entity_poly.entity_id
_entity_poly.type
_entity_poly.pdbx_seq_one_letter_code
_entity_poly.pdbx_strand_id
1 'polypeptide(L)'
;FSTVMRFNSEKSPAAAKLYAEIAPIVFPHLDASKPDEELAFAMVDGLNQLAVELEMPTTLKDVGIPSDAVDMMASDAMLQTRLLVNNPVEVTEADAAVLYRQIGGWA
;
A
#
# COMPACT_ATOMS: atom_id res chain seq x y z
N PHE A 1 -2.49 -2.44 2.85
CA PHE A 1 -1.23 -2.70 2.11
C PHE A 1 -1.23 -2.02 0.74
N SER A 2 -2.33 -2.07 -0.01
CA SER A 2 -2.43 -1.53 -1.38
C SER A 2 -2.11 -0.05 -1.49
N THR A 3 -2.60 0.77 -0.57
CA THR A 3 -2.31 2.21 -0.53
C THR A 3 -0.81 2.51 -0.43
N VAL A 4 -0.08 1.77 0.42
CA VAL A 4 1.37 1.95 0.60
C VAL A 4 2.12 1.49 -0.66
N MET A 5 1.73 0.37 -1.27
CA MET A 5 2.35 -0.12 -2.49
C MET A 5 2.14 0.86 -3.66
N ARG A 6 0.95 1.46 -3.78
CA ARG A 6 0.69 2.51 -4.77
C ARG A 6 1.54 3.75 -4.53
N PHE A 7 1.57 4.25 -3.30
CA PHE A 7 2.44 5.37 -2.92
C PHE A 7 3.91 5.10 -3.28
N ASN A 8 4.42 3.91 -2.96
CA ASN A 8 5.79 3.54 -3.27
C ASN A 8 6.04 3.54 -4.80
N SER A 9 5.15 2.93 -5.58
CA SER A 9 5.23 2.90 -7.05
C SER A 9 5.21 4.30 -7.67
N GLU A 10 4.30 5.17 -7.21
CA GLU A 10 4.14 6.53 -7.73
C GLU A 10 5.36 7.41 -7.41
N LYS A 11 5.95 7.24 -6.22
CA LYS A 11 7.08 8.03 -5.75
C LYS A 11 8.42 7.55 -6.28
N SER A 12 8.53 6.29 -6.70
CA SER A 12 9.80 5.69 -7.12
C SER A 12 9.61 4.65 -8.23
N PRO A 13 10.11 4.92 -9.45
CA PRO A 13 10.12 3.93 -10.52
C PRO A 13 10.86 2.64 -10.15
N ALA A 14 11.87 2.73 -9.27
CA ALA A 14 12.59 1.56 -8.76
C ALA A 14 11.69 0.68 -7.88
N ALA A 15 10.79 1.27 -7.08
CA ALA A 15 9.81 0.51 -6.31
C ALA A 15 8.77 -0.14 -7.22
N ALA A 16 8.26 0.60 -8.23
CA ALA A 16 7.35 0.04 -9.23
C ALA A 16 7.95 -1.17 -9.93
N LYS A 17 9.22 -1.09 -10.34
CA LYS A 17 9.94 -2.21 -10.96
C LYS A 17 10.02 -3.45 -10.06
N LEU A 18 10.33 -3.27 -8.77
CA LEU A 18 10.39 -4.40 -7.83
C LEU A 18 9.03 -5.12 -7.71
N TYR A 19 7.92 -4.38 -7.73
CA TYR A 19 6.59 -4.98 -7.73
C TYR A 19 6.24 -5.62 -9.07
N ALA A 20 6.63 -5.01 -10.19
CA ALA A 20 6.43 -5.54 -11.53
C ALA A 20 7.11 -6.90 -11.75
N GLU A 21 8.32 -7.08 -11.20
CA GLU A 21 9.05 -8.36 -11.26
C GLU A 21 8.29 -9.51 -10.56
N ILE A 22 7.53 -9.20 -9.50
CA ILE A 22 6.78 -10.17 -8.70
C ILE A 22 5.36 -10.37 -9.24
N ALA A 23 4.79 -9.36 -9.90
CA ALA A 23 3.42 -9.35 -10.40
C ALA A 23 3.02 -10.62 -11.19
N PRO A 24 3.74 -11.06 -12.25
CA PRO A 24 3.36 -12.26 -13.00
C PRO A 24 3.63 -13.57 -12.25
N ILE A 25 4.41 -13.55 -11.17
CA ILE A 25 4.63 -14.73 -10.31
C ILE A 25 3.40 -14.95 -9.42
N VAL A 26 2.88 -13.86 -8.84
CA VAL A 26 1.71 -13.91 -7.94
C VAL A 26 0.41 -14.03 -8.74
N PHE A 27 0.33 -13.37 -9.90
CA PHE A 27 -0.81 -13.40 -10.80
C PHE A 27 -0.36 -13.80 -12.22
N PRO A 28 -0.28 -15.12 -12.52
CA PRO A 28 0.26 -15.63 -13.79
C PRO A 28 -0.50 -15.23 -15.06
N HIS A 29 -1.68 -14.63 -14.91
CA HIS A 29 -2.47 -14.11 -16.03
C HIS A 29 -2.08 -12.69 -16.45
N LEU A 30 -1.23 -12.01 -15.68
CA LEU A 30 -0.74 -10.68 -16.02
C LEU A 30 0.27 -10.75 -17.17
N ASP A 31 0.13 -9.85 -18.14
CA ASP A 31 1.03 -9.71 -19.28
C ASP A 31 2.32 -9.01 -18.88
N ALA A 32 3.38 -9.79 -18.67
CA ALA A 32 4.70 -9.31 -18.26
C ALA A 32 5.38 -8.37 -19.28
N SER A 33 4.81 -8.15 -20.47
CA SER A 33 5.31 -7.16 -21.43
C SER A 33 4.82 -5.72 -21.16
N LYS A 34 3.89 -5.55 -20.21
CA LYS A 34 3.39 -4.22 -19.82
C LYS A 34 4.44 -3.40 -19.06
N PRO A 35 4.31 -2.06 -19.05
CA PRO A 35 5.19 -1.19 -18.27
C PRO A 35 5.19 -1.54 -16.78
N ASP A 36 6.33 -1.34 -16.11
CA ASP A 36 6.52 -1.68 -14.70
C ASP A 36 5.43 -1.10 -13.78
N GLU A 37 5.06 0.17 -13.97
CA GLU A 37 4.01 0.82 -13.18
C GLU A 37 2.63 0.18 -13.39
N GLU A 38 2.30 -0.18 -14.65
CA GLU A 38 1.04 -0.86 -14.98
C GLU A 38 0.99 -2.25 -14.33
N LEU A 39 2.09 -3.01 -14.39
CA LEU A 39 2.21 -4.32 -13.74
C LEU A 39 2.13 -4.21 -12.21
N ALA A 40 2.80 -3.23 -11.62
CA ALA A 40 2.76 -3.00 -10.19
C ALA A 40 1.34 -2.68 -9.72
N PHE A 41 0.62 -1.81 -10.43
CA PHE A 41 -0.77 -1.49 -10.10
C PHE A 41 -1.71 -2.67 -10.31
N ALA A 42 -1.54 -3.44 -11.40
CA ALA A 42 -2.32 -4.65 -11.62
C ALA A 42 -2.11 -5.69 -10.50
N MET A 43 -0.88 -5.84 -10.01
CA MET A 43 -0.59 -6.68 -8.84
C MET A 43 -1.30 -6.16 -7.58
N VAL A 44 -1.23 -4.84 -7.33
CA VAL A 44 -1.91 -4.24 -6.18
C VAL A 44 -3.43 -4.44 -6.23
N ASP A 45 -4.02 -4.31 -7.42
CA ASP A 45 -5.45 -4.57 -7.63
C ASP A 45 -5.81 -6.04 -7.40
N GLY A 46 -5.00 -6.96 -7.91
CA GLY A 46 -5.16 -8.39 -7.63
C GLY A 46 -5.10 -8.71 -6.14
N LEU A 47 -4.18 -8.09 -5.39
CA LEU A 47 -4.07 -8.28 -3.94
C LEU A 47 -5.29 -7.69 -3.20
N ASN A 48 -5.78 -6.52 -3.62
CA ASN A 48 -7.00 -5.93 -3.06
C ASN A 48 -8.22 -6.82 -3.30
N GLN A 49 -8.38 -7.32 -4.53
CA GLN A 49 -9.47 -8.22 -4.89
C GLN A 49 -9.41 -9.50 -4.05
N LEU A 50 -8.22 -10.06 -3.86
CA LEU A 50 -8.04 -11.23 -3.00
C LEU A 50 -8.40 -10.95 -1.54
N ALA A 51 -8.05 -9.77 -1.00
CA ALA A 51 -8.44 -9.40 0.36
C ALA A 51 -9.98 -9.33 0.52
N VAL A 52 -10.69 -8.84 -0.51
CA VAL A 52 -12.16 -8.82 -0.54
C VAL A 52 -12.74 -10.23 -0.62
N GLU A 53 -12.20 -11.08 -1.49
CA GLU A 53 -12.63 -12.49 -1.64
C GLU A 53 -12.43 -13.31 -0.37
N LEU A 54 -11.39 -12.98 0.41
CA LEU A 54 -11.09 -13.59 1.71
C LEU A 54 -11.85 -12.93 2.87
N GLU A 55 -12.77 -12.01 2.58
CA GLU A 55 -13.58 -11.27 3.57
C GLU A 55 -12.72 -10.56 4.64
N MET A 56 -11.52 -10.12 4.25
CA MET A 56 -10.64 -9.37 5.15
C MET A 56 -11.17 -7.94 5.32
N PRO A 57 -11.06 -7.35 6.53
CA PRO A 57 -11.28 -5.93 6.72
C PRO A 57 -10.36 -5.13 5.80
N THR A 58 -10.92 -4.22 5.00
CA THR A 58 -10.16 -3.45 3.99
C THR A 58 -9.95 -1.99 4.38
N THR A 59 -10.68 -1.50 5.39
CA THR A 59 -10.56 -0.14 5.91
C THR A 59 -10.24 -0.12 7.40
N LEU A 60 -9.75 1.03 7.90
CA LEU A 60 -9.53 1.24 9.34
C LEU A 60 -10.86 1.22 10.11
N LYS A 61 -11.93 1.75 9.51
CA LYS A 61 -13.28 1.70 10.07
C LYS A 61 -13.78 0.27 10.31
N ASP A 62 -13.50 -0.65 9.39
CA ASP A 62 -13.94 -2.05 9.50
C ASP A 62 -13.36 -2.76 10.73
N VAL A 63 -12.21 -2.29 11.22
CA VAL A 63 -11.56 -2.80 12.44
C VAL A 63 -11.78 -1.91 13.67
N GLY A 64 -12.72 -0.97 13.60
CA GLY A 64 -13.14 -0.13 14.73
C GLY A 64 -12.21 1.04 15.05
N ILE A 65 -11.31 1.42 14.14
CA ILE A 65 -10.44 2.58 14.34
C ILE A 65 -11.20 3.86 13.95
N PRO A 66 -11.25 4.88 14.82
CA PRO A 66 -11.91 6.15 14.54
C PRO A 66 -11.00 7.13 13.77
N SER A 67 -11.58 8.13 13.10
CA SER A 67 -10.86 9.08 12.26
C SER A 67 -9.92 10.02 13.02
N ASP A 68 -10.19 10.26 14.30
CA ASP A 68 -9.37 11.08 15.19
C ASP A 68 -8.11 10.35 15.70
N ALA A 69 -8.02 9.03 15.53
CA ALA A 69 -6.82 8.26 15.86
C ALA A 69 -5.67 8.46 14.86
N VAL A 70 -5.95 9.04 13.68
CA VAL A 70 -4.97 9.16 12.58
C VAL A 70 -3.68 9.84 13.03
N ASP A 71 -3.77 10.95 13.76
CA ASP A 71 -2.58 11.74 14.10
C ASP A 71 -1.67 10.97 15.07
N MET A 72 -2.26 10.28 16.05
CA MET A 72 -1.54 9.38 16.95
C MET A 72 -0.90 8.22 16.17
N MET A 73 -1.64 7.58 15.26
CA MET A 73 -1.14 6.46 14.48
C MET A 73 -0.01 6.86 13.53
N ALA A 74 -0.08 8.05 12.94
CA ALA A 74 0.99 8.60 12.10
C ALA A 74 2.28 8.81 12.91
N SER A 75 2.16 9.37 14.11
CA SER A 75 3.29 9.54 15.03
C SER A 75 3.88 8.19 15.45
N ASP A 76 3.03 7.23 15.84
CA ASP A 76 3.45 5.88 16.23
C ASP A 76 4.12 5.10 15.08
N ALA A 77 3.68 5.33 13.84
CA ALA A 77 4.31 4.75 12.66
C ALA A 77 5.78 5.18 12.54
N MET A 78 6.12 6.41 12.93
CA MET A 78 7.51 6.91 12.89
C MET A 78 8.44 6.20 13.88
N LEU A 79 7.89 5.52 14.88
CA LEU A 79 8.66 4.69 15.83
C LEU A 79 9.13 3.37 15.20
N GLN A 80 8.60 2.98 14.03
CA GLN A 80 8.92 1.72 13.34
C GLN A 80 10.22 1.81 12.52
N THR A 81 11.31 2.20 13.17
CA THR A 81 12.61 2.54 12.54
C THR A 81 13.10 1.51 11.51
N ARG A 82 13.13 0.22 11.87
CA ARG A 82 13.60 -0.84 10.95
C ARG A 82 12.70 -0.99 9.71
N LEU A 83 11.39 -0.85 9.86
CA LEU A 83 10.45 -0.96 8.74
C LEU A 83 10.56 0.25 7.82
N LEU A 84 10.67 1.45 8.39
CA LEU A 84 10.82 2.70 7.64
C LEU A 84 12.12 2.73 6.84
N VAL A 85 13.25 2.34 7.46
CA VAL A 85 14.55 2.26 6.77
C VAL A 85 14.54 1.26 5.62
N ASN A 86 13.74 0.20 5.73
CA ASN A 86 13.63 -0.83 4.70
C ASN A 86 12.53 -0.55 3.66
N ASN A 87 11.71 0.48 3.83
CA ASN A 87 10.73 0.85 2.80
C ASN A 87 11.48 1.45 1.60
N PRO A 88 11.17 1.06 0.35
CA PRO A 88 11.90 1.55 -0.83
C PRO A 88 11.70 3.06 -1.10
N VAL A 89 10.78 3.70 -0.39
CA VAL A 89 10.50 5.13 -0.44
C VAL A 89 10.52 5.67 0.99
N GLU A 90 11.17 6.83 1.18
CA GLU A 90 11.11 7.54 2.46
C GLU A 90 9.66 7.95 2.76
N VAL A 91 9.18 7.62 3.96
CA VAL A 91 7.83 7.95 4.41
C VAL A 91 7.95 8.93 5.56
N THR A 92 7.43 10.14 5.37
CA THR A 92 7.34 11.13 6.45
C THR A 92 6.09 10.90 7.30
N GLU A 93 6.02 11.51 8.48
CA GLU A 93 4.82 11.49 9.32
C GLU A 93 3.60 12.05 8.58
N ALA A 94 3.80 13.10 7.77
CA ALA A 94 2.75 13.67 6.94
C ALA A 94 2.26 12.69 5.86
N ASP A 95 3.17 11.95 5.22
CA ASP A 95 2.79 10.88 4.29
C ASP A 95 1.99 9.80 5.02
N ALA A 96 2.45 9.35 6.19
CA ALA A 96 1.75 8.33 6.99
C ALA A 96 0.32 8.78 7.36
N ALA A 97 0.14 10.03 7.76
CA ALA A 97 -1.19 10.59 8.04
C ALA A 97 -2.11 10.57 6.81
N VAL A 98 -1.59 10.95 5.64
CA VAL A 98 -2.35 10.89 4.37
C VAL A 98 -2.73 9.46 4.03
N LEU A 99 -1.79 8.51 4.16
CA LEU A 99 -2.03 7.09 3.88
C LEU A 99 -3.09 6.50 4.82
N TYR A 100 -3.05 6.80 6.13
CA TYR A 100 -4.08 6.36 7.06
C TYR A 100 -5.45 6.95 6.73
N ARG A 101 -5.53 8.24 6.35
CA ARG A 101 -6.79 8.86 5.93
C ARG A 101 -7.37 8.20 4.68
N GLN A 102 -6.53 7.84 3.71
CA GLN A 102 -6.96 7.13 2.50
C GLN A 102 -7.53 5.73 2.80
N ILE A 103 -7.00 5.02 3.79
CA ILE A 103 -7.49 3.69 4.22
C ILE A 103 -8.67 3.82 5.20
N GLY A 104 -8.96 5.03 5.68
CA GLY A 104 -9.89 5.30 6.77
C GLY A 104 -11.30 4.74 6.58
N GLY A 105 -11.87 4.85 5.38
CA GLY A 105 -13.25 4.40 5.12
C GLY A 105 -14.34 5.25 5.79
N TRP A 106 -13.99 6.46 6.26
CA TRP A 106 -14.88 7.38 6.99
C TRP A 106 -15.51 8.46 6.09
N ALA A 107 -15.89 8.12 4.85
CA ALA A 107 -16.50 9.05 3.88
C ALA A 107 -17.59 9.95 4.50
#